data_AF-A0A536YD47-F1
#
_entry.id   AF-A0A536YD47-F1
#
_cell.length_a   1.000
_cell.length_b   1.000
_cell.length_c   1.000
_cell.angle_alpha   90.00
_cell.angle_beta   90.00
_cell.angle_gamma   90.00
#
_symmetry.space_group_name_H-M   'P 1'
#
loop_
_entity.id
_entity.type
_entity.pdbx_description
1 polymer ?
#
loop_
_entity_poly.entity_id
_entity_poly.type
_entity_poly.pdbx_seq_one_letter_code
_entity_poly.pdbx_strand_id
1 'polypeptide(L)'
;MRPHDPLDDAESTDSGGFFFDPGASTGERQALALEDLLARLTKLIQSFEGCERVAVTQLTRLDAPDSAGCNWSAAVVLAPAGVAPEIYTLAYASVVFMARSSWNLK
;
A
#
# COMPACT_ATOMS: atom_id res chain seq x y z
N MET A 1 24.11 -40.78 -29.23
CA MET A 1 22.87 -40.07 -29.61
C MET A 1 21.80 -40.46 -28.62
N ARG A 2 21.39 -39.55 -27.74
CA ARG A 2 20.33 -39.78 -26.73
C ARG A 2 19.03 -39.10 -27.17
N PRO A 3 17.86 -39.63 -26.76
CA PRO A 3 16.56 -39.17 -27.21
C PRO A 3 16.12 -37.89 -26.51
N HIS A 4 15.21 -37.18 -27.17
CA HIS A 4 14.44 -36.05 -26.65
C HIS A 4 13.42 -36.56 -25.62
N ASP A 5 13.42 -35.99 -24.42
CA ASP A 5 12.32 -36.08 -23.46
C ASP A 5 11.98 -34.66 -22.95
N PRO A 6 10.69 -34.27 -22.85
CA PRO A 6 10.26 -32.91 -22.57
C PRO A 6 9.60 -32.81 -21.19
N LEU A 7 10.29 -32.31 -20.17
CA LEU A 7 9.67 -32.00 -18.88
C LEU A 7 10.35 -30.77 -18.27
N ASP A 8 9.92 -29.60 -18.74
CA ASP A 8 10.10 -28.33 -18.03
C ASP A 8 8.96 -28.25 -16.99
N ASP A 9 9.09 -29.02 -15.91
CA ASP A 9 8.27 -28.87 -14.72
C ASP A 9 8.72 -27.61 -13.98
N ALA A 10 8.29 -26.45 -14.48
CA ALA A 10 8.27 -25.23 -13.69
C ALA A 10 7.08 -25.27 -12.73
N GLU A 11 7.20 -26.11 -11.70
CA GLU A 11 6.42 -25.98 -10.47
C GLU A 11 6.88 -24.70 -9.76
N SER A 12 6.36 -23.55 -10.19
CA SER A 12 6.40 -22.33 -9.38
C SER A 12 5.14 -22.31 -8.54
N THR A 13 5.33 -22.72 -7.30
CA THR A 13 4.39 -22.64 -6.20
C THR A 13 3.83 -21.20 -6.12
N ASP A 14 2.62 -20.98 -6.63
CA ASP A 14 1.86 -19.75 -6.36
C ASP A 14 1.35 -19.81 -4.92
N SER A 15 2.27 -19.56 -3.99
CA SER A 15 1.97 -19.42 -2.57
C SER A 15 1.81 -17.94 -2.27
N GLY A 16 0.60 -17.42 -2.48
CA GLY A 16 0.02 -16.30 -1.70
C GLY A 16 0.91 -15.08 -1.46
N GLY A 17 1.82 -14.77 -2.39
CA GLY A 17 2.67 -13.59 -2.30
C GLY A 17 1.89 -12.40 -2.81
N PHE A 18 1.74 -11.37 -1.99
CA PHE A 18 1.33 -10.05 -2.45
C PHE A 18 2.33 -9.58 -3.51
N PHE A 19 2.09 -9.94 -4.78
CA PHE A 19 2.87 -9.49 -5.93
C PHE A 19 2.56 -8.01 -6.12
N PHE A 20 3.34 -7.19 -5.43
CA PHE A 20 3.50 -5.79 -5.77
C PHE A 20 4.12 -5.73 -7.16
N ASP A 21 3.29 -5.51 -8.18
CA ASP A 21 3.74 -5.03 -9.48
C ASP A 21 4.08 -3.53 -9.33
N PRO A 22 5.37 -3.13 -9.36
CA PRO A 22 5.75 -1.73 -9.22
C PRO A 22 5.52 -0.92 -10.52
N GLY A 23 4.96 -1.52 -11.58
CA GLY A 23 4.84 -0.95 -12.92
C GLY A 23 3.44 -0.47 -13.31
N ALA A 24 2.38 -0.91 -12.63
CA ALA A 24 1.01 -0.62 -13.02
C ALA A 24 0.37 0.47 -12.13
N SER A 25 0.73 1.73 -12.33
CA SER A 25 -0.08 2.87 -11.83
C SER A 25 0.06 4.07 -12.77
N THR A 26 -0.27 3.89 -14.05
CA THR A 26 -0.33 4.97 -15.05
C THR A 26 -1.66 5.74 -15.04
N GLY A 27 -2.47 5.59 -13.99
CA GLY A 27 -3.67 6.41 -13.79
C GLY A 27 -3.33 7.76 -13.18
N GLU A 28 -4.02 8.83 -13.60
CA GLU A 28 -3.92 10.12 -12.93
C GLU A 28 -4.32 9.97 -11.45
N ARG A 29 -3.46 10.44 -10.54
CA ARG A 29 -3.77 10.45 -9.10
C ARG A 29 -4.95 11.38 -8.85
N GLN A 30 -5.98 10.87 -8.17
CA GLN A 30 -7.10 11.70 -7.76
C GLN A 30 -6.66 12.66 -6.64
N ALA A 31 -6.93 13.96 -6.81
CA ALA A 31 -6.72 14.97 -5.78
C ALA A 31 -7.87 14.96 -4.77
N LEU A 32 -7.55 14.82 -3.48
CA LEU A 32 -8.50 14.73 -2.36
C LEU A 32 -8.22 15.79 -1.30
N ALA A 33 -9.27 16.23 -0.59
CA ALA A 33 -9.06 17.01 0.63
C ALA A 33 -8.36 16.15 1.71
N LEU A 34 -7.67 16.80 2.66
CA LEU A 34 -6.94 16.11 3.71
C LEU A 34 -7.84 15.16 4.51
N GLU A 35 -9.02 15.64 4.90
CA GLU A 35 -10.03 14.86 5.64
C GLU A 35 -10.51 13.62 4.88
N ASP A 36 -10.76 13.75 3.57
CA ASP A 36 -11.16 12.64 2.71
C ASP A 36 -10.04 11.62 2.57
N LEU A 37 -8.79 12.08 2.43
CA LEU A 37 -7.62 11.21 2.33
C LEU A 37 -7.40 10.44 3.63
N LEU A 38 -7.48 11.09 4.79
CA LEU A 38 -7.38 10.44 6.10
C LEU A 38 -8.51 9.43 6.32
N ALA A 39 -9.74 9.76 5.93
CA ALA A 39 -10.88 8.85 6.05
C ALA A 39 -10.72 7.62 5.15
N ARG A 40 -10.23 7.79 3.92
CA ARG A 40 -9.96 6.67 3.00
C ARG A 40 -8.79 5.81 3.46
N LEU A 41 -7.69 6.41 3.89
CA LEU A 41 -6.54 5.69 4.46
C LEU A 41 -6.95 4.88 5.69
N THR A 42 -7.79 5.45 6.56
CA THR A 42 -8.34 4.76 7.73
C THR A 42 -9.20 3.57 7.31
N LYS A 43 -10.11 3.72 6.35
CA LYS A 43 -10.91 2.60 5.84
C LYS A 43 -10.03 1.51 5.21
N LEU A 44 -8.98 1.89 4.50
CA LEU A 44 -8.09 0.95 3.83
C LEU A 44 -7.26 0.15 4.84
N ILE A 45 -6.73 0.77 5.90
CA ILE A 45 -6.01 0.00 6.93
C ILE A 45 -6.96 -0.90 7.73
N GLN A 46 -8.20 -0.45 7.97
CA GLN A 46 -9.20 -1.24 8.70
C GLN A 46 -9.75 -2.44 7.93
N SER A 47 -9.48 -2.56 6.62
CA SER A 47 -9.83 -3.77 5.86
C SER A 47 -8.85 -4.92 6.04
N PHE A 48 -7.71 -4.69 6.70
CA PHE A 48 -6.75 -5.74 7.04
C PHE A 48 -7.12 -6.37 8.37
N GLU A 49 -7.00 -7.70 8.44
CA GLU A 49 -7.25 -8.48 9.65
C GLU A 49 -6.41 -7.97 10.83
N GLY A 50 -7.04 -7.76 11.98
CA GLY A 50 -6.40 -7.25 13.19
C GLY A 50 -6.15 -5.74 13.21
N CYS A 51 -6.53 -5.01 12.15
CA CYS A 51 -6.38 -3.56 12.03
C CYS A 51 -7.72 -2.81 12.12
N GLU A 52 -8.81 -3.47 12.47
CA GLU A 52 -10.19 -2.93 12.41
C GLU A 52 -10.39 -1.68 13.28
N ARG A 53 -9.54 -1.52 14.30
CA ARG A 53 -9.57 -0.38 15.23
C ARG A 53 -8.47 0.64 14.99
N VAL A 54 -7.54 0.37 14.08
CA VAL A 54 -6.44 1.28 13.75
C VAL A 54 -7.00 2.43 12.92
N ALA A 55 -6.56 3.66 13.20
CA ALA A 55 -6.95 4.84 12.44
C ALA A 55 -5.73 5.62 11.98
N VAL A 56 -5.84 6.30 10.83
CA VAL A 56 -4.81 7.21 10.33
C VAL A 56 -5.23 8.62 10.75
N THR A 57 -4.42 9.25 11.60
CA THR A 57 -4.81 10.51 12.27
C THR A 57 -4.13 11.73 11.69
N GLN A 58 -2.91 11.58 11.15
CA GLN A 58 -2.16 12.69 10.58
C GLN A 58 -1.34 12.26 9.38
N LEU A 59 -1.14 13.24 8.50
CA LEU A 59 -0.39 13.11 7.27
C LEU A 59 0.30 14.45 7.00
N THR A 60 1.54 14.39 6.52
CA THR A 60 2.36 15.57 6.25
C THR A 60 2.35 15.87 4.75
N ARG A 61 1.92 17.07 4.36
CA ARG A 61 2.08 17.56 2.98
C ARG A 61 3.55 17.85 2.72
N LEU A 62 4.01 17.55 1.51
CA LEU A 62 5.37 17.90 1.06
C LEU A 62 5.34 19.28 0.39
N ASP A 63 6.43 20.03 0.52
CA ASP A 63 6.58 21.34 -0.13
C ASP A 63 6.56 21.23 -1.67
N ALA A 64 7.11 20.13 -2.19
CA ALA A 64 7.03 19.73 -3.58
C ALA A 64 6.69 18.23 -3.68
N PRO A 65 6.05 17.76 -4.76
CA PRO A 65 5.86 16.34 -4.99
C PRO A 65 7.20 15.59 -4.99
N ASP A 66 7.19 14.36 -4.48
CA ASP A 66 8.36 13.48 -4.50
C ASP A 66 8.69 12.99 -5.94
N SER A 67 9.73 12.15 -6.06
CA SER A 67 10.13 11.58 -7.35
C SER A 67 9.06 10.70 -8.01
N ALA A 68 8.07 10.23 -7.25
CA ALA A 68 6.93 9.48 -7.76
C ALA A 68 5.75 10.40 -8.15
N GLY A 69 5.81 11.69 -7.84
CA GLY A 69 4.73 12.67 -8.07
C GLY A 69 3.67 12.69 -6.96
N CYS A 70 3.95 12.10 -5.80
CA CYS A 70 3.10 12.15 -4.62
C CYS A 70 3.42 13.40 -3.78
N ASN A 71 2.41 14.18 -3.40
CA ASN A 71 2.60 15.46 -2.69
C ASN A 71 2.42 15.41 -1.17
N TRP A 72 2.46 14.20 -0.60
CA TRP A 72 2.43 13.98 0.84
C TRP A 72 3.48 12.94 1.26
N SER A 73 3.78 12.84 2.54
CA SER A 73 4.87 12.02 3.11
C SER A 73 4.51 10.53 3.19
N ALA A 74 5.48 9.63 3.01
CA ALA A 74 5.28 8.19 3.23
C ALA A 74 5.16 7.83 4.72
N ALA A 75 5.52 8.76 5.61
CA ALA A 75 5.30 8.63 7.05
C ALA A 75 3.91 9.17 7.41
N VAL A 76 2.99 8.28 7.75
CA VAL A 76 1.65 8.63 8.26
C VAL A 76 1.53 8.26 9.73
N VAL A 77 0.78 9.06 10.50
CA VAL A 77 0.60 8.81 11.94
C VAL A 77 -0.63 7.93 12.13
N LEU A 78 -0.45 6.85 12.88
CA LEU A 78 -1.52 5.94 13.26
C LEU A 78 -1.93 6.16 14.72
N ALA A 79 -3.23 5.99 14.99
CA ALA A 79 -3.75 5.66 16.30
C ALA A 79 -4.01 4.14 16.34
N PRO A 80 -3.14 3.34 16.98
CA PRO A 80 -3.20 1.89 16.90
C PRO A 80 -4.29 1.26 17.79
N ALA A 81 -4.94 2.04 18.67
CA ALA A 81 -6.03 1.56 19.54
C ALA A 81 -5.71 0.29 20.36
N GLY A 82 -4.45 0.11 20.76
CA GLY A 82 -3.97 -1.05 21.52
C GLY A 82 -3.54 -2.25 20.67
N VAL A 83 -3.59 -2.15 19.34
CA VAL A 83 -3.05 -3.15 18.42
C VAL A 83 -1.51 -3.08 18.44
N ALA A 84 -0.88 -4.25 18.56
CA ALA A 84 0.57 -4.35 18.59
C ALA A 84 1.18 -4.03 17.19
N PRO A 85 2.37 -3.41 17.12
CA PRO A 85 3.00 -3.03 15.85
C PRO A 85 3.14 -4.17 14.84
N GLU A 86 3.40 -5.38 15.30
CA GLU A 86 3.62 -6.56 14.45
C GLU A 86 2.37 -6.91 13.64
N ILE A 87 1.18 -6.55 14.11
CA ILE A 87 -0.09 -6.80 13.45
C ILE A 87 -0.32 -5.80 12.29
N TYR A 88 -0.04 -4.51 12.51
CA TYR A 88 -0.35 -3.48 11.51
C TYR A 88 0.83 -3.07 10.62
N THR A 89 2.06 -3.53 10.88
CA THR A 89 3.25 -3.08 10.12
C THR A 89 3.14 -3.40 8.62
N LEU A 90 2.70 -4.61 8.26
CA LEU A 90 2.54 -5.00 6.86
C LEU A 90 1.36 -4.27 6.19
N ALA A 91 0.25 -4.11 6.93
CA ALA A 91 -0.91 -3.34 6.48
C ALA A 91 -0.53 -1.88 6.22
N TYR A 92 0.23 -1.25 7.13
CA TYR A 92 0.73 0.11 7.01
C TYR A 92 1.55 0.29 5.71
N ALA A 93 2.53 -0.59 5.47
CA ALA A 93 3.38 -0.49 4.27
C ALA A 93 2.55 -0.62 2.99
N SER A 94 1.64 -1.59 2.94
CA SER A 94 0.76 -1.85 1.79
C SER A 94 -0.19 -0.68 1.52
N VAL A 95 -0.86 -0.17 2.57
CA VAL A 95 -1.79 0.96 2.52
C VAL A 95 -1.07 2.21 2.01
N VAL A 96 0.10 2.53 2.56
CA VAL A 96 0.87 3.70 2.14
C VAL A 96 1.28 3.56 0.68
N PHE A 97 1.78 2.40 0.24
CA PHE A 97 2.15 2.19 -1.15
C PHE A 97 0.97 2.40 -2.11
N MET A 98 -0.15 1.71 -1.88
CA MET A 98 -1.35 1.81 -2.73
C MET A 98 -1.94 3.23 -2.75
N ALA A 99 -2.00 3.87 -1.59
CA ALA A 99 -2.55 5.22 -1.50
C ALA A 99 -1.67 6.24 -2.21
N ARG A 100 -0.34 6.12 -2.11
CA ARG A 100 0.61 7.03 -2.77
C ARG A 100 0.60 6.89 -4.30
N SER A 101 0.25 5.73 -4.84
CA SER A 101 0.05 5.57 -6.28
C SER A 101 -1.31 6.06 -6.76
N SER A 102 -2.29 6.22 -5.87
CA SER A 102 -3.68 6.50 -6.22
C SER A 102 -4.12 7.95 -5.95
N TRP A 103 -3.59 8.60 -4.91
CA TRP A 103 -4.13 9.86 -4.41
C TRP A 103 -3.08 10.91 -4.09
N ASN A 104 -3.45 12.17 -4.34
CA ASN A 104 -2.71 13.35 -3.92
C ASN A 104 -3.61 14.24 -3.04
N LEU A 105 -3.00 15.11 -2.24
CA LEU A 105 -3.70 16.19 -1.59
C LEU A 105 -4.07 17.27 -2.60
N LYS A 106 -5.28 17.81 -2.51
CA LYS A 106 -5.75 18.97 -3.25
C LYS A 106 -5.05 20.24 -2.74
#